data_AF-A0A951Q5G3-F1
#
_entry.id   AF-A0A951Q5G3-F1
#
_cell.length_a   1.000
_cell.length_b   1.000
_cell.length_c   1.000
_cell.angle_alpha   90.00
_cell.angle_beta   90.00
_cell.angle_gamma   90.00
#
_symmetry.space_group_name_H-M   'P 1'
#
loop_
_entity.id
_entity.type
_entity.pdbx_description
1 polymer ?
#
loop_
_entity_poly.entity_id
_entity_poly.type
_entity_poly.pdbx_seq_one_letter_code
_entity_poly.pdbx_strand_id
1 'polypeptide(L)' 'MREYRCTRNALYSHDSTGKNDLRERQGHYIWAINEEAAWQEMARRYPDETEAGFTVQEWESFNVTVVEIRQEESENE' A
#
# COMPACT_ATOMS: atom_id res chain seq x y z
N MET A 1 2.68 -5.32 -15.42
CA MET A 1 2.43 -4.40 -14.29
C MET A 1 2.71 -5.17 -13.03
N ARG A 2 3.26 -4.52 -12.02
CA ARG A 2 3.62 -5.10 -10.73
C ARG A 2 2.98 -4.27 -9.62
N GLU A 3 2.77 -4.89 -8.46
CA GLU A 3 2.31 -4.18 -7.29
C GLU A 3 3.51 -3.59 -6.55
N TYR A 4 3.37 -2.32 -6.15
CA TYR A 4 4.36 -1.59 -5.39
C TYR A 4 3.73 -1.11 -4.09
N ARG A 5 4.36 -1.43 -2.96
CA ARG A 5 4.00 -0.87 -1.67
C ARG A 5 4.77 0.44 -1.47
N CYS A 6 4.05 1.54 -1.53
CA CYS A 6 4.59 2.89 -1.36
C CYS A 6 4.28 3.41 0.04
N THR A 7 5.31 3.76 0.80
CA THR A 7 5.17 4.28 2.17
C THR A 7 5.54 5.76 2.20
N ARG A 8 4.72 6.58 2.88
CA ARG A 8 4.99 8.01 3.09
C ARG A 8 6.18 8.19 4.04
N ASN A 9 7.19 8.98 3.63
CA ASN A 9 8.34 9.28 4.48
C ASN A 9 8.09 10.44 5.43
N ALA A 10 7.07 11.27 5.17
CA ALA A 10 6.70 12.34 6.09
C ALA A 10 6.40 11.79 7.50
N LEU A 11 6.79 12.54 8.51
CA LEU A 11 6.55 12.18 9.90
C LEU A 11 5.04 12.15 10.15
N TYR A 12 4.53 11.04 10.67
CA TYR A 12 3.15 11.00 11.15
C TYR A 12 2.96 12.11 12.19
N SER A 13 2.00 13.01 11.94
CA SER A 13 1.66 14.08 12.89
C SER A 13 1.05 13.53 14.17
N HIS A 14 0.60 12.28 14.16
CA HIS A 14 0.07 11.57 15.32
C HIS A 14 1.20 10.84 16.07
N ASP A 15 1.15 10.85 17.40
CA ASP A 15 2.12 10.18 18.26
C ASP A 15 1.87 8.66 18.29
N SER A 16 2.05 8.02 17.13
CA SER A 16 1.95 6.58 16.93
C SER A 16 3.34 5.98 16.71
N THR A 17 3.50 4.69 16.97
CA THR A 17 4.76 3.95 16.77
C THR A 17 5.30 4.07 15.33
N GLY A 18 4.39 4.22 14.34
CA GLY A 18 4.71 4.55 12.95
C GLY A 18 5.41 5.90 12.72
N LYS A 19 5.56 6.75 13.75
CA LYS A 19 6.42 7.95 13.71
C LYS A 19 7.88 7.57 13.51
N ASN A 20 8.34 6.52 14.20
CA ASN A 20 9.75 6.10 14.24
C ASN A 20 10.03 4.84 13.42
N ASP A 21 9.05 3.95 13.25
CA ASP A 21 9.22 2.72 12.49
C ASP A 21 8.48 2.76 11.14
N LEU A 22 9.25 2.75 10.05
CA LEU A 22 8.71 2.79 8.68
C LEU A 22 7.91 1.53 8.32
N ARG A 23 8.09 0.40 9.03
CA ARG A 23 7.39 -0.87 8.75
C ARG A 23 5.95 -0.82 9.22
N GLU A 24 5.70 -0.10 10.31
CA GLU A 24 4.38 0.10 10.91
C GLU A 24 3.56 1.21 10.23
N ARG A 25 4.17 1.97 9.32
CA ARG A 25 3.44 2.95 8.50
C ARG A 25 2.52 2.22 7.51
N GLN A 26 1.30 2.74 7.33
CA GLN A 26 0.40 2.23 6.30
C GLN A 26 1.07 2.41 4.93
N GLY A 27 1.29 1.30 4.23
CA GLY A 27 1.77 1.31 2.86
C GLY A 27 0.58 1.44 1.91
N HIS A 28 0.72 2.27 0.88
CA HIS A 28 -0.21 2.37 -0.23
C HIS A 28 0.20 1.38 -1.32
N TYR A 29 -0.68 0.45 -1.66
CA TYR A 29 -0.44 -0.52 -2.72
C TYR A 29 -0.87 0.08 -4.05
N ILE A 30 0.08 0.23 -4.98
CA ILE A 30 -0.11 0.85 -6.28
C ILE A 30 0.35 -0.12 -7.36
N TRP A 31 -0.50 -0.32 -8.36
CA TRP A 31 -0.16 -1.10 -9.54
C TRP A 31 0.48 -0.20 -10.58
N ALA A 32 1.77 -0.44 -10.86
CA ALA A 32 2.52 0.38 -11.79
C ALA A 32 3.38 -0.47 -12.73
N ILE A 33 3.93 0.17 -13.77
CA ILE A 33 4.87 -0.49 -14.68
C ILE A 33 6.28 -0.59 -14.09
N ASN A 34 6.63 0.33 -13.20
CA ASN A 34 7.91 0.44 -12.52
C ASN A 34 7.76 1.28 -11.24
N GLU A 35 8.84 1.40 -10.48
CA GLU A 35 8.88 2.15 -9.22
C GLU A 35 8.64 3.65 -9.42
N GLU A 36 9.15 4.24 -10.51
CA GLU A 36 8.97 5.66 -10.82
C GLU A 36 7.49 6.00 -11.07
N ALA A 37 6.76 5.16 -11.79
CA ALA A 37 5.34 5.33 -12.04
C ALA A 37 4.54 5.20 -10.75
N ALA A 38 4.90 4.27 -9.86
CA ALA A 38 4.28 4.15 -8.54
C ALA A 38 4.55 5.40 -7.68
N TRP A 39 5.78 5.93 -7.74
CA TRP A 39 6.16 7.17 -7.07
C TRP A 39 5.38 8.38 -7.59
N GLN A 40 5.20 8.51 -8.91
CA GLN A 40 4.44 9.60 -9.51
C GLN A 40 2.96 9.58 -9.09
N GLU A 41 2.35 8.39 -9.02
CA GLU A 41 0.99 8.25 -8.50
C GLU A 41 0.88 8.69 -7.04
N MET A 42 1.89 8.38 -6.21
CA MET A 42 1.97 8.89 -4.84
C MET A 42 2.14 10.40 -4.78
N ALA A 43 3.06 10.97 -5.57
CA ALA A 43 3.31 12.41 -5.62
C ALA A 43 2.07 13.18 -6.09
N ARG A 44 1.28 12.61 -6.99
CA ARG A 44 0.01 13.18 -7.42
C ARG A 44 -1.05 13.16 -6.31
N ARG A 45 -1.06 12.11 -5.49
CA ARG A 45 -2.02 11.92 -4.39
C ARG A 45 -1.65 12.71 -3.13
N TYR A 46 -0.34 12.89 -2.89
CA TYR A 46 0.23 13.56 -1.73
C TYR A 46 1.28 14.60 -2.16
N PRO A 47 0.88 15.66 -2.88
CA PRO A 47 1.83 16.65 -3.40
C PRO A 47 2.65 17.31 -2.28
N ASP A 48 2.02 17.63 -1.15
CA ASP A 48 2.65 18.24 0.03
C ASP A 48 3.74 17.36 0.70
N GLU A 49 3.75 16.06 0.42
CA GLU A 49 4.72 15.12 1.01
C GLU A 49 5.78 14.67 0.02
N THR A 50 5.71 15.17 -1.21
CA THR A 50 6.70 14.90 -2.25
C THR A 50 8.10 15.38 -1.81
N GLU A 51 8.18 16.45 -1.02
CA GLU A 51 9.44 16.95 -0.44
C GLU A 51 10.06 15.96 0.56
N ALA A 52 9.24 15.30 1.38
CA ALA A 52 9.70 14.23 2.27
C ALA A 52 10.00 12.93 1.49
N GLY A 53 9.35 12.76 0.34
CA GLY A 53 9.49 11.62 -0.55
C GLY A 53 8.65 10.40 -0.13
N PHE A 54 8.72 9.37 -0.97
CA PHE A 54 8.02 8.10 -0.77
C PHE A 54 9.01 6.96 -0.92
N THR A 55 8.94 5.99 -0.01
CA THR A 55 9.68 4.74 -0.14
C THR A 55 8.84 3.79 -0.98
N VAL A 56 9.30 3.45 -2.18
CA VAL A 56 8.65 2.48 -3.06
C VAL A 56 9.36 1.14 -2.90
N GLN A 57 8.60 0.09 -2.64
CA GLN A 57 9.10 -1.28 -2.60
C GLN A 57 8.25 -2.13 -3.54
N GLU A 58 8.90 -2.87 -4.43
CA GLU A 58 8.21 -3.91 -5.20
C GLU A 58 7.62 -4.92 -4.21
N TRP A 59 6.31 -5.11 -4.29
CA TRP A 59 5.59 -6.01 -3.42
C TRP A 59 5.20 -7.24 -4.21
N GLU A 60 5.96 -8.32 -4.02
CA GLU A 60 5.48 -9.64 -4.39
C GLU A 60 4.45 -10.04 -3.34
N SER A 61 3.17 -9.74 -3.61
CA SER A 61 2.09 -10.32 -2.82
C SER A 61 2.27 -11.83 -2.94
N PHE A 62 2.65 -12.48 -1.82
CA PHE A 62 2.53 -13.94 -1.70
C PHE A 62 1.20 -14.32 -2.32
N ASN A 63 1.21 -15.31 -3.21
CA ASN A 63 0.08 -15.74 -4.02
C ASN A 63 -1.08 -16.18 -3.10
N VAL A 64 -1.82 -15.22 -2.53
CA VAL A 64 -2.97 -15.47 -1.67
C VAL A 64 -4.09 -15.72 -2.65
N THR A 65 -4.31 -16.99 -2.93
CA THR A 65 -5.54 -17.47 -3.54
C THR A 65 -6.67 -17.09 -2.57
N VAL A 66 -7.31 -15.94 -2.80
CA VAL A 66 -8.56 -15.60 -2.12
C VAL A 66 -9.60 -16.56 -2.67
N VAL A 67 -9.76 -17.70 -2.00
CA VAL A 67 -10.86 -18.63 -2.27
C VAL A 67 -12.12 -17.90 -1.82
N GLU A 68 -12.90 -17.41 -2.77
CA GLU A 68 -14.25 -16.91 -2.53
C GLU A 68 -15.07 -18.07 -1.99
N ILE A 69 -15.18 -18.20 -0.66
CA ILE A 69 -16.11 -19.15 -0.05
C ILE A 69 -17.50 -18.57 -0.28
N ARG A 70 -18.14 -18.98 -1.37
CA ARG A 70 -19.59 -18.82 -1.53
C ARG A 70 -20.25 -19.68 -0.46
N GLN A 71 -20.80 -19.04 0.56
CA GLN A 71 -21.77 -19.68 1.44
C GLN A 71 -23.02 -19.95 0.59
N GLU A 72 -23.14 -21.17 0.06
CA GLU A 72 -24.42 -21.66 -0.45
C GLU A 72 -25.32 -21.85 0.78
N GLU A 73 -26.25 -20.91 0.96
CA GLU A 73 -27.35 -21.07 1.91
C GLU A 73 -28.26 -22.19 1.41
N SER A 74 -28.00 -23.42 1.86
CA SER A 74 -28.97 -24.50 1.78
C SER A 74 -29.94 -24.35 2.95
N GLU A 75 -30.96 -23.50 2.79
CA GLU A 75 -32.19 -23.59 3.58
C GLU A 75 -32.89 -24.90 3.20
N ASN A 76 -32.85 -25.87 4.13
CA ASN A 76 -33.76 -27.02 4.12
C ASN A 76 -35.08 -26.59 4.75
N GLU A 77 -36.18 -26.68 4.00
CA GLU A 77 -37.53 -26.85 4.54
C GLU A 77 -38.24 -28.03 3.85
#